data_AF-A0A0K2T1B3-F1
#
_entry.id   AF-A0A0K2T1B3-F1
#
_cell.length_a   1.000
_cell.length_b   1.000
_cell.length_c   1.000
_cell.angle_alpha   90.00
_cell.angle_beta   90.00
_cell.angle_gamma   90.00
#
_symmetry.space_group_name_H-M   'P 1'
#
loop_
_entity.id
_entity.type
_entity.pdbx_description
1 polymer ?
#
loop_
_entity_poly.entity_id
_entity_poly.type
_entity_poly.pdbx_seq_one_letter_code
_entity_poly.pdbx_strand_id
1 'polypeptide(L)'
;ERDRRCTAIQIMLSDHMTLRNADISGLLSMPVRTVRSLRKQLEESSDPMDVVDRKKKEEESTRIVRDVTFINKVRNIIDKDPQRSMRAMESLLSAKGRGCGSRTWLRPTKLRGRNNG
;
A
#
# COMPACT_ATOMS: atom_id res chain seq x y z
N GLU A 1 -11.31 15.77 -7.04
CA GLU A 1 -10.40 14.63 -7.34
C GLU A 1 -11.07 13.65 -8.31
N ARG A 2 -12.25 13.12 -7.99
CA ARG A 2 -13.05 12.28 -8.92
C ARG A 2 -13.26 12.97 -10.28
N ASP A 3 -13.73 14.21 -10.25
CA ASP A 3 -13.98 14.98 -11.49
C ASP A 3 -12.73 15.15 -12.33
N ARG A 4 -11.58 15.45 -11.70
CA ARG A 4 -10.29 15.56 -12.41
C ARG A 4 -9.88 14.25 -13.07
N ARG A 5 -10.18 13.10 -12.45
CA ARG A 5 -9.94 11.77 -13.05
C ARG A 5 -10.88 11.51 -14.21
N CYS A 6 -12.18 11.81 -14.06
CA CYS A 6 -13.15 11.70 -15.15
C CYS A 6 -12.71 12.53 -16.36
N THR A 7 -12.35 13.81 -16.15
CA THR A 7 -11.87 14.67 -17.22
C THR A 7 -10.58 14.15 -17.84
N ALA A 8 -9.63 13.64 -17.04
CA ALA A 8 -8.40 13.03 -17.56
C ALA A 8 -8.69 11.82 -18.46
N ILE A 9 -9.58 10.93 -18.02
CA ILE A 9 -9.97 9.73 -18.77
C ILE A 9 -10.72 10.10 -20.05
N GLN A 10 -11.64 11.06 -19.98
CA GLN A 10 -12.35 11.56 -21.14
C GLN A 10 -11.40 12.15 -22.19
N ILE A 11 -10.39 12.94 -21.75
CA ILE A 11 -9.32 13.44 -22.63
C ILE A 11 -8.52 12.28 -23.24
N MET A 12 -8.21 11.24 -22.47
CA MET A 12 -7.44 10.08 -22.94
C MET A 12 -8.21 9.20 -23.94
N LEU A 13 -9.53 9.16 -23.84
CA LEU A 13 -10.42 8.41 -24.74
C LEU A 13 -10.88 9.23 -25.96
N SER A 14 -10.62 10.54 -25.98
CA SER A 14 -11.02 11.40 -27.09
C SER A 14 -10.04 11.22 -28.25
N ASP A 15 -10.54 10.77 -29.40
CA ASP A 15 -9.75 10.57 -30.63
C ASP A 15 -9.25 11.88 -31.25
N HIS A 16 -9.76 13.01 -30.78
CA HIS A 16 -9.52 14.32 -31.39
C HIS A 16 -8.13 14.91 -31.09
N MET A 17 -7.41 14.44 -30.05
CA MET A 17 -6.08 14.95 -29.66
C MET A 17 -5.30 13.92 -28.83
N THR A 18 -4.12 13.50 -29.29
CA THR A 18 -3.18 12.68 -28.50
C THR A 18 -2.32 13.56 -27.59
N LEU A 19 -2.90 14.05 -26.49
CA LEU A 19 -2.16 14.85 -25.51
C LEU A 19 -1.08 14.02 -24.79
N ARG A 20 0.07 14.62 -24.49
CA ARG A 20 1.10 13.95 -23.67
C ARG A 20 0.71 14.01 -22.20
N ASN A 21 1.29 13.12 -21.39
CA ASN A 21 1.03 13.08 -19.95
C ASN A 21 1.38 14.40 -19.24
N ALA A 22 2.35 15.15 -19.75
CA ALA A 22 2.74 16.46 -19.23
C ALA A 22 1.64 17.51 -19.47
N ASP A 23 1.01 17.50 -20.65
CA ASP A 23 -0.05 18.44 -21.01
C ASP A 23 -1.28 18.21 -20.15
N ILE A 24 -1.71 16.95 -20.00
CA ILE A 24 -2.83 16.56 -19.13
C ILE A 24 -2.53 16.91 -17.67
N SER A 25 -1.28 16.70 -17.24
CA SER A 25 -0.82 17.07 -15.89
C SER A 25 -0.93 18.56 -15.63
N GLY A 26 -0.51 19.40 -16.58
CA GLY A 26 -0.62 20.86 -16.51
C GLY A 26 -2.08 21.32 -16.53
N LEU A 27 -2.87 20.85 -17.49
CA LEU A 27 -4.28 21.22 -17.67
C LEU A 27 -5.14 20.90 -16.43
N LEU A 28 -4.94 19.73 -15.83
CA LEU A 28 -5.77 19.26 -14.71
C LEU A 28 -5.12 19.49 -13.34
N SER A 29 -3.93 20.12 -13.31
CA SER A 29 -3.13 20.29 -12.09
C SER A 29 -2.97 18.97 -11.32
N MET A 30 -2.71 17.88 -12.04
CA MET A 30 -2.52 16.53 -11.51
C MET A 30 -1.05 16.13 -11.59
N PRO A 31 -0.49 15.36 -10.64
CA PRO A 31 0.85 14.83 -10.80
C PRO A 31 0.97 13.95 -12.05
N VAL A 32 2.06 14.12 -12.83
CA VAL A 32 2.34 13.29 -14.02
C VAL A 32 2.30 11.79 -13.68
N ARG A 33 2.75 11.40 -12.48
CA ARG A 33 2.66 10.02 -11.99
C ARG A 33 1.22 9.50 -11.93
N THR A 34 0.28 10.34 -11.51
CA THR A 34 -1.15 10.00 -11.46
C THR A 34 -1.69 9.81 -12.87
N VAL A 35 -1.39 10.73 -13.79
CA VAL A 35 -1.81 10.64 -15.20
C VAL A 35 -1.28 9.36 -15.85
N ARG A 36 0.00 9.02 -15.63
CA ARG A 36 0.60 7.78 -16.11
C ARG A 36 -0.08 6.54 -15.52
N SER A 37 -0.41 6.57 -14.23
CA SER A 37 -1.14 5.48 -13.57
C SER A 37 -2.53 5.30 -14.15
N LEU A 38 -3.26 6.39 -14.44
CA LEU A 38 -4.58 6.34 -15.04
C LEU A 38 -4.54 5.73 -16.45
N ARG A 39 -3.58 6.11 -17.29
CA ARG A 39 -3.40 5.48 -18.61
C ARG A 39 -3.18 3.98 -18.53
N LYS A 40 -2.26 3.57 -17.67
CA LYS A 40 -1.97 2.15 -17.46
C LYS A 40 -3.21 1.39 -16.99
N GLN A 41 -3.98 1.97 -16.07
CA GLN A 41 -5.22 1.37 -15.58
C GLN A 41 -6.28 1.29 -16.69
N LEU A 42 -6.36 2.29 -17.54
CA LEU A 42 -7.30 2.33 -18.67
C LEU A 42 -6.94 1.30 -19.75
N GLU A 43 -5.66 1.03 -19.98
CA GLU A 43 -5.20 -0.07 -20.85
C GLU A 43 -5.53 -1.45 -20.26
N GLU A 44 -5.54 -1.58 -18.94
CA GLU A 44 -5.82 -2.83 -18.21
C GLU A 44 -7.32 -3.06 -17.94
N SER A 45 -8.14 -2.01 -17.97
CA SER A 45 -9.58 -2.06 -17.65
C SER A 45 -10.44 -2.06 -18.91
N SER A 46 -11.49 -2.89 -18.93
CA SER A 46 -12.51 -2.83 -19.98
C SER A 46 -13.49 -1.67 -19.81
N ASP A 47 -13.71 -1.21 -18.56
CA ASP A 47 -14.62 -0.10 -18.24
C ASP A 47 -13.81 1.12 -17.75
N PRO A 48 -13.89 2.29 -18.43
CA PRO A 48 -13.29 3.54 -17.96
C PRO A 48 -13.73 3.97 -16.55
N MET A 49 -14.93 3.59 -16.11
CA MET A 49 -15.46 3.92 -14.80
C MET A 49 -14.73 3.19 -13.66
N ASP A 50 -14.17 2.01 -13.93
CA ASP A 50 -13.34 1.26 -12.97
C ASP A 50 -12.05 2.02 -12.60
N VAL A 51 -11.59 2.91 -13.48
CA VAL A 51 -10.40 3.75 -13.29
C VAL A 51 -10.73 5.04 -12.51
N VAL A 52 -11.94 5.56 -12.69
CA VAL A 52 -12.45 6.73 -11.95
C VAL A 52 -12.56 6.39 -10.48
N ASP A 53 -13.21 5.27 -10.18
CA ASP A 53 -13.42 4.83 -8.82
C ASP A 53 -12.13 4.26 -8.24
N ARG A 54 -11.68 4.82 -7.11
CA ARG A 54 -10.59 4.21 -6.35
C ARG A 54 -11.07 2.84 -5.91
N LYS A 55 -10.36 1.77 -6.28
CA LYS A 55 -10.55 0.44 -5.68
C LYS A 55 -10.72 0.63 -4.18
N LYS A 56 -11.90 0.31 -3.66
CA LYS A 56 -12.13 0.26 -2.21
C LYS A 56 -11.05 -0.67 -1.68
N LYS A 57 -10.26 -0.18 -0.73
CA LYS A 57 -9.28 -1.01 -0.05
C LYS A 57 -10.07 -2.18 0.52
N GLU A 58 -9.81 -3.41 0.06
CA GLU A 58 -10.39 -4.60 0.66
C GLU A 58 -10.18 -4.51 2.17
N GLU A 59 -11.26 -4.61 2.93
CA GLU A 59 -11.21 -4.62 4.39
C GLU A 59 -10.42 -5.82 4.92
N GLU A 60 -10.23 -6.84 4.08
CA GLU A 60 -9.30 -7.95 4.28
C GLU A 60 -7.85 -7.60 3.96
N SER A 61 -7.38 -6.39 4.28
CA SER A 61 -6.03 -6.34 4.84
C SER A 61 -6.14 -7.02 6.20
N THR A 62 -6.12 -8.36 6.19
CA THR A 62 -6.03 -9.19 7.38
C THR A 62 -4.86 -8.65 8.18
N ARG A 63 -5.16 -7.78 9.16
CA ARG A 63 -4.25 -7.53 10.25
C ARG A 63 -3.96 -8.94 10.72
N ILE A 64 -2.73 -9.40 10.55
CA ILE A 64 -2.29 -10.68 11.09
C ILE A 64 -2.50 -10.53 12.59
N VAL A 65 -3.66 -10.97 13.07
CA VAL A 65 -3.96 -11.06 14.48
C VAL A 65 -2.98 -12.12 14.96
N ARG A 66 -1.98 -11.68 15.72
CA ARG A 66 -1.00 -12.62 16.26
C ARG A 66 -1.76 -13.54 17.20
N ASP A 67 -1.67 -14.83 16.92
CA ASP A 67 -2.27 -15.87 17.75
C ASP A 67 -1.84 -15.66 19.22
N VAL A 68 -2.77 -15.86 20.16
CA VAL A 68 -2.53 -15.78 21.60
C VAL A 68 -1.36 -16.69 22.00
N THR A 69 -1.20 -17.83 21.32
CA THR A 69 -0.06 -18.73 21.53
C THR A 69 1.28 -18.09 21.18
N PHE A 70 1.32 -17.26 20.14
CA PHE A 70 2.51 -16.52 19.74
C PHE A 70 2.85 -15.44 20.78
N ILE A 71 1.84 -14.70 21.26
CA ILE A 71 2.03 -13.65 22.28
C ILE A 71 2.61 -14.24 23.57
N ASN A 72 2.07 -15.38 24.02
CA ASN A 72 2.56 -16.04 25.23
C ASN A 72 3.99 -16.57 25.09
N LYS A 73 4.37 -17.05 23.90
CA LYS A 73 5.76 -17.47 23.62
C LYS A 73 6.74 -16.29 23.72
N VAL A 74 6.38 -15.13 23.16
CA VAL A 74 7.23 -13.93 23.25
C VAL A 74 7.37 -13.46 24.69
N ARG A 75 6.27 -13.41 25.46
CA ARG A 75 6.29 -13.06 26.89
C ARG A 75 7.24 -13.97 27.66
N ASN A 76 7.11 -15.29 27.48
CA ASN A 76 7.99 -16.27 28.14
C ASN A 76 9.48 -16.09 27.79
N ILE A 77 9.82 -15.56 26.62
CA ILE A 77 11.22 -15.30 26.25
C ILE A 77 11.72 -14.04 26.97
N ILE A 78 10.90 -12.98 27.00
CA ILE A 78 11.22 -11.72 27.70
C ILE A 78 11.37 -11.97 29.20
N ASP A 79 10.46 -12.75 29.79
CA ASP A 79 10.48 -13.06 31.23
C ASP A 79 11.73 -13.88 31.62
N LYS A 80 12.25 -14.70 30.70
CA LYS A 80 13.47 -15.51 30.92
C LYS A 80 14.76 -14.72 30.72
N ASP A 81 14.78 -13.81 29.76
CA ASP A 81 15.94 -12.99 29.44
C ASP A 81 15.48 -11.63 28.88
N PRO A 82 15.33 -10.62 29.76
CA PRO A 82 14.87 -9.29 29.36
C PRO A 82 15.84 -8.54 28.45
N GLN A 83 17.12 -8.92 28.45
CA GLN A 83 18.16 -8.28 27.63
C GLN A 83 18.27 -8.90 26.24
N ARG A 84 17.48 -9.94 25.96
CA ARG A 84 17.56 -10.67 24.71
C ARG A 84 17.19 -9.79 23.52
N SER A 85 18.08 -9.73 22.55
CA SER A 85 17.82 -8.95 21.33
C SER A 85 16.65 -9.52 20.52
N MET A 86 15.94 -8.63 19.84
CA MET A 86 14.81 -9.00 18.97
C MET A 86 15.21 -10.02 17.90
N ARG A 87 16.41 -9.90 17.33
CA ARG A 87 16.94 -10.85 16.34
C ARG A 87 17.13 -12.26 16.93
N ALA A 88 17.66 -12.33 18.16
CA ALA A 88 17.82 -13.61 18.84
C ALA A 88 16.48 -14.26 19.20
N MET A 89 15.48 -13.45 19.60
CA MET A 89 14.12 -13.92 19.82
C MET A 89 13.48 -14.45 18.52
N GLU A 90 13.68 -13.76 17.40
CA GLU A 90 13.19 -14.18 16.07
C GLU A 90 13.82 -15.50 15.62
N SER A 91 15.13 -15.68 15.81
CA SER A 91 15.82 -16.94 15.52
C SER A 91 15.24 -18.11 16.33
N LEU A 92 14.96 -17.89 17.62
CA LEU A 92 14.37 -18.91 18.49
C LEU A 92 12.94 -19.29 18.08
N LEU A 93 12.15 -18.31 17.67
CA LEU A 93 10.77 -18.51 17.24
C LEU A 93 10.70 -19.17 15.85
N SER A 94 11.66 -18.88 14.96
CA SER A 94 11.76 -19.48 13.63
C SER A 94 12.25 -20.93 13.66
N ALA A 95 13.10 -21.29 14.63
CA ALA A 95 13.67 -22.64 14.76
C ALA A 95 12.68 -23.73 15.20
N LYS A 96 11.45 -23.37 15.64
CA LYS A 96 10.44 -24.31 16.17
C LYS A 96 9.24 -24.57 15.24
N GLY A 97 9.33 -24.19 13.97
CA GLY A 97 8.37 -24.63 12.94
C GLY A 97 7.45 -23.54 12.44
N ARG A 98 7.24 -23.61 11.11
CA ARG A 98 6.59 -22.68 10.16
C ARG A 98 7.42 -21.44 9.87
N GLY A 99 7.94 -21.40 8.64
CA GLY A 99 8.70 -20.29 8.08
C GLY A 99 7.91 -18.98 8.18
N CYS A 100 8.26 -18.19 9.18
CA CYS A 100 7.86 -16.79 9.27
C CYS A 100 8.87 -16.00 8.45
N GLY A 101 8.54 -15.70 7.19
CA GLY A 101 9.36 -14.83 6.35
C GLY A 101 9.65 -13.52 7.09
N SER A 102 10.92 -13.13 7.13
CA SER A 102 11.53 -12.04 7.93
C SER A 102 10.96 -10.63 7.68
N ARG A 103 9.89 -10.49 6.86
CA ARG A 103 9.30 -9.21 6.45
C ARG A 103 8.11 -8.75 7.29
N THR A 104 7.53 -9.59 8.13
CA THR A 104 6.29 -9.23 8.88
C THR A 104 6.53 -8.64 10.27
N TRP A 105 7.73 -8.75 10.85
CA TRP A 105 8.07 -8.16 12.15
C TRP A 105 8.44 -6.68 12.09
N LEU A 106 8.96 -6.21 10.95
CA LEU A 106 9.62 -4.92 10.80
C LEU A 106 8.78 -3.86 10.08
N ARG A 107 7.47 -3.78 10.34
CA ARG A 107 6.72 -2.56 9.99
C ARG A 107 6.57 -1.66 11.21
N PRO A 108 7.44 -0.65 11.39
CA PRO A 108 6.99 0.58 12.01
C PRO A 108 5.80 1.07 11.19
N THR A 109 4.69 1.30 11.85
CA THR A 109 3.63 2.16 11.32
C THR A 109 4.29 3.47 10.92
N LYS A 110 4.33 3.77 9.61
CA LYS A 110 4.56 5.15 9.15
C LYS A 110 3.36 5.96 9.64
N LEU A 111 3.44 6.47 10.86
CA LEU A 111 2.68 7.63 11.27
C LEU A 111 3.27 8.79 10.47
N ARG A 112 2.67 9.05 9.30
CA ARG A 112 2.95 10.27 8.55
C ARG A 112 2.29 11.41 9.31
N GLY A 113 2.94 11.87 10.38
CA GLY A 113 2.66 13.15 10.99
C GLY A 113 2.92 14.23 9.94
N ARG A 114 1.86 14.89 9.50
CA ARG A 114 1.96 16.16 8.79
C ARG A 114 1.85 17.23 9.87
N ASN A 115 2.99 17.73 10.34
CA ASN A 115 3.03 18.98 11.08
C ASN A 115 2.75 20.10 10.07
N ASN A 116 1.74 20.91 10.36
CA ASN A 116 1.63 22.25 9.84
C ASN A 116 2.39 23.15 10.82
N GLY A 117 3.41 23.83 10.30
CA GLY A 117 4.12 24.93 10.92
C GLY A 117 4.54 25.85 9.79
#